data_AF-A0A9E5JQ59-F1
#
_entry.id   AF-A0A9E5JQ59-F1
#
_cell.length_a   1.000
_cell.length_b   1.000
_cell.length_c   1.000
_cell.angle_alpha   90.00
_cell.angle_beta   90.00
_cell.angle_gamma   90.00
#
_symmetry.space_group_name_H-M   'P 1'
#
loop_
_entity.id
_entity.type
_entity.pdbx_description
1 polymer ?
#
loop_
_entity_poly.entity_id
_entity_poly.type
_entity_poly.pdbx_seq_one_letter_code
_entity_poly.pdbx_strand_id
1 'polypeptide(L)'
;MDRTIDYLPLFSPVGRHEVQDYRRRSLAERDQSAAVIQTVLRVVAIGVVVIVTAGVIGPFLALSIGGVLSGDPVGVAGPAVLLLILGGVGIAAWRLVRGAAPQWEQRLRMHRFAEVNGLVYEMASPAPSYPGAIFGQGRSRRVSDHFRTADGRFLDFGNYRYVTGSGKNSTTHHWGFLALHLDRALPHVLLDSRANNGMFGASNLPTSFRRDQVLSLEGDFDRYFTLYCPREYERDALYVFTPDLMALLIDEAAPYDVEIVDRWLFVYAARPFPLADPHTYQRLLRIVDTVGRKTLSQTDRYRDERVGDFDANIVAREGRRLRAGVPLATIIIGAAFALFWGFSFLGGLLGG
;
A
#
# COMPACT_ATOMS: atom_id res chain seq x y z
N MET A 1 -14.13 -17.98 -14.39
CA MET A 1 -12.74 -18.07 -13.91
C MET A 1 -12.69 -19.25 -12.96
N ASP A 2 -13.01 -20.46 -13.42
CA ASP A 2 -12.87 -21.66 -12.59
C ASP A 2 -11.40 -22.08 -12.65
N ARG A 3 -10.60 -21.49 -11.76
CA ARG A 3 -9.21 -21.89 -11.55
C ARG A 3 -9.15 -22.63 -10.22
N THR A 4 -8.85 -23.92 -10.25
CA THR A 4 -8.47 -24.62 -9.03
C THR A 4 -7.11 -24.08 -8.58
N ILE A 5 -7.09 -23.39 -7.45
CA ILE A 5 -5.87 -22.79 -6.90
C ILE A 5 -5.16 -23.80 -6.02
N ASP A 6 -3.90 -24.12 -6.35
CA ASP A 6 -3.04 -24.97 -5.54
C ASP A 6 -2.24 -24.14 -4.53
N TYR A 7 -2.60 -24.25 -3.25
CA TYR A 7 -1.92 -23.57 -2.15
C TYR A 7 -0.77 -24.38 -1.55
N LEU A 8 -0.59 -25.65 -1.92
CA LEU A 8 0.43 -26.53 -1.35
C LEU A 8 1.86 -25.97 -1.43
N PRO A 9 2.26 -25.25 -2.52
CA PRO A 9 3.59 -24.66 -2.59
C PRO A 9 3.89 -23.63 -1.50
N LEU A 10 2.88 -22.96 -0.93
CA LEU A 10 3.05 -21.98 0.16
C LEU A 10 3.49 -22.62 1.48
N PHE A 11 3.24 -23.93 1.65
CA PHE A 11 3.54 -24.67 2.88
C PHE A 11 4.67 -25.68 2.71
N SER A 12 4.99 -26.04 1.47
CA SER A 12 5.97 -27.07 1.18
C SER A 12 7.35 -26.72 1.75
N PRO A 13 8.04 -27.69 2.38
CA PRO A 13 9.39 -27.46 2.87
C PRO A 13 10.32 -27.08 1.70
N VAL A 14 11.24 -26.16 1.97
CA VAL A 14 12.22 -25.68 1.00
C VAL A 14 13.63 -26.03 1.47
N GLY A 15 14.45 -26.59 0.59
CA GLY A 15 15.83 -26.95 0.92
C GLY A 15 16.71 -25.71 1.03
N ARG A 16 17.67 -25.70 1.96
CA ARG A 16 18.61 -24.57 2.11
C ARG A 16 19.37 -24.25 0.81
N HIS A 17 19.74 -25.28 0.04
CA HIS A 17 20.42 -25.13 -1.25
C HIS A 17 19.53 -24.41 -2.27
N GLU A 18 18.26 -24.83 -2.39
CA GLU A 18 17.28 -24.24 -3.31
C GLU A 18 17.06 -22.76 -3.03
N VAL A 19 16.98 -22.40 -1.75
CA VAL A 19 16.82 -21.01 -1.29
C VAL A 19 18.04 -20.17 -1.65
N GLN A 20 19.25 -20.72 -1.50
CA GLN A 20 20.49 -20.03 -1.86
C GLN A 20 20.61 -19.83 -3.37
N ASP A 21 20.24 -20.82 -4.17
CA ASP A 21 20.25 -20.73 -5.64
C ASP A 21 19.22 -19.72 -6.13
N TYR A 22 18.00 -19.78 -5.59
CA TYR A 22 16.95 -18.83 -5.91
C TYR A 22 17.35 -17.41 -5.53
N ARG A 23 17.94 -17.21 -4.34
CA ARG A 23 18.50 -15.93 -3.91
C ARG A 23 19.58 -15.43 -4.86
N ARG A 24 20.49 -16.29 -5.30
CA ARG A 24 21.59 -15.93 -6.22
C ARG A 24 21.04 -15.46 -7.56
N ARG A 25 20.12 -16.20 -8.16
CA ARG A 25 19.47 -15.85 -9.44
C ARG A 25 18.69 -14.55 -9.34
N SER A 26 17.84 -14.43 -8.32
CA SER A 26 16.99 -13.24 -8.09
C SER A 26 17.81 -11.96 -7.82
N LEU A 27 19.01 -12.09 -7.23
CA LEU A 27 19.91 -10.94 -7.02
C LEU A 27 20.72 -10.59 -8.26
N ALA A 28 21.04 -11.56 -9.13
CA ALA A 28 21.72 -11.32 -10.40
C ALA A 28 20.81 -10.59 -11.40
N GLU A 29 19.50 -10.85 -11.35
CA GLU A 29 18.49 -10.18 -12.18
C GLU A 29 18.11 -8.77 -11.67
N ARG A 30 18.53 -8.40 -10.46
CA ARG A 30 18.33 -7.04 -9.95
C ARG A 30 19.33 -6.07 -10.58
N ASP A 31 18.82 -4.91 -10.99
CA ASP A 31 19.62 -3.74 -11.35
C ASP A 31 20.72 -3.53 -10.30
N GLN A 32 21.98 -3.64 -10.74
CA GLN A 32 23.19 -3.74 -9.91
C GLN A 32 23.29 -2.57 -8.91
N SER A 33 22.72 -1.42 -9.29
CA SER A 33 22.64 -0.19 -8.51
C SER A 33 21.97 -0.35 -7.14
N ALA A 34 20.88 -1.12 -7.04
CA ALA A 34 20.14 -1.28 -5.78
C ALA A 34 20.84 -2.25 -4.81
N ALA A 35 21.52 -3.26 -5.34
CA ALA A 35 22.31 -4.21 -4.56
C ALA A 35 23.56 -3.53 -3.97
N VAL A 36 24.20 -2.63 -4.73
CA VAL A 36 25.32 -1.81 -4.25
C VAL A 36 24.85 -0.86 -3.14
N ILE A 37 23.74 -0.13 -3.31
CA ILE A 37 23.21 0.79 -2.28
C ILE A 37 22.89 0.03 -0.99
N GLN A 38 22.24 -1.13 -1.06
CA GLN A 38 21.92 -1.93 0.13
C GLN A 38 23.19 -2.46 0.82
N THR A 39 24.21 -2.83 0.03
CA THR A 39 25.51 -3.26 0.56
C THR A 39 26.24 -2.10 1.22
N VAL A 40 26.28 -0.92 0.59
CA VAL A 40 26.86 0.30 1.14
C VAL A 40 26.15 0.69 2.44
N LEU A 41 24.81 0.69 2.48
CA LEU A 41 24.05 0.98 3.71
C LEU A 41 24.38 0.01 4.85
N ARG A 42 24.56 -1.28 4.56
CA ARG A 42 24.98 -2.27 5.56
C ARG A 42 26.40 -2.01 6.04
N VAL A 43 27.34 -1.77 5.14
CA VAL A 43 28.73 -1.47 5.47
C VAL A 43 28.83 -0.19 6.29
N VAL A 44 28.10 0.87 5.90
CA VAL A 44 28.03 2.13 6.64
C VAL A 44 27.40 1.92 8.01
N ALA A 45 26.28 1.20 8.13
CA ALA A 45 25.66 0.91 9.42
C ALA A 45 26.59 0.12 10.36
N ILE A 46 27.30 -0.89 9.83
CA ILE A 46 28.31 -1.65 10.58
C ILE A 46 29.48 -0.74 10.98
N GLY A 47 29.95 0.10 10.06
CA GLY A 47 31.02 1.07 10.32
C GLY A 47 30.65 2.07 11.42
N VAL A 48 29.44 2.63 11.38
CA VAL A 48 28.91 3.53 12.41
C VAL A 48 28.84 2.82 13.77
N VAL A 49 28.36 1.59 13.80
CA VAL A 49 28.35 0.75 15.01
C VAL A 49 29.77 0.60 15.57
N VAL A 50 30.74 0.21 14.74
CA VAL A 50 32.13 0.03 15.17
C VAL A 50 32.74 1.34 15.68
N ILE A 51 32.50 2.47 15.00
CA ILE A 51 32.99 3.78 15.39
C ILE A 51 32.38 4.24 16.72
N VAL A 52 31.05 4.10 16.89
CA VAL A 52 30.36 4.46 18.14
C VAL A 52 30.86 3.57 19.27
N THR A 53 30.99 2.27 19.05
CA THR A 53 31.52 1.34 20.04
C THR A 53 32.95 1.73 20.44
N ALA A 54 33.86 1.94 19.49
CA ALA A 54 35.24 2.32 19.78
C ALA A 54 35.35 3.70 20.46
N GLY A 55 34.56 4.68 20.01
CA GLY A 55 34.56 6.04 20.52
C GLY A 55 33.92 6.19 21.90
N VAL A 56 32.96 5.33 22.24
CA VAL A 56 32.30 5.34 23.56
C VAL A 56 33.10 4.52 24.59
N ILE A 57 33.70 3.39 24.21
CA ILE A 57 34.41 2.52 25.17
C ILE A 57 35.55 3.24 25.90
N GLY A 58 36.37 4.02 25.19
CA GLY A 58 37.56 4.66 25.76
C GLY A 58 37.26 5.68 26.87
N PRO A 59 36.48 6.75 26.60
CA PRO A 59 36.10 7.74 27.61
C PRO A 59 35.34 7.12 28.78
N PHE A 60 34.55 6.10 28.50
CA PHE A 60 33.67 5.47 29.46
C PHE A 60 34.44 4.55 30.43
N LEU A 61 35.44 3.80 29.93
CA LEU A 61 36.40 3.07 30.78
C LEU A 61 37.18 4.02 31.70
N ALA A 62 37.63 5.17 31.18
CA ALA A 62 38.34 6.16 31.98
C ALA A 62 37.48 6.74 33.11
N LEU A 63 36.20 7.05 32.83
CA LEU A 63 35.23 7.52 33.81
C LEU A 63 34.89 6.45 34.86
N SER A 64 34.73 5.18 34.46
CA SER A 64 34.45 4.09 35.40
C SER A 64 35.62 3.80 36.33
N ILE A 65 36.86 3.79 35.83
CA ILE A 65 38.05 3.62 36.68
C ILE A 65 38.17 4.78 37.68
N GLY A 66 37.95 6.02 37.22
CA GLY A 66 37.97 7.21 38.07
C GLY A 66 36.92 7.16 39.18
N GLY A 67 35.69 6.79 38.86
CA GLY A 67 34.61 6.75 39.85
C GLY A 67 34.68 5.58 40.83
N VAL A 68 35.25 4.43 40.45
CA VAL A 68 35.55 3.34 41.40
C VAL A 68 36.60 3.77 42.43
N LEU A 69 37.62 4.53 42.00
CA LEU A 69 38.67 5.04 42.89
C LEU A 69 38.18 6.17 43.80
N SER A 70 37.23 7.00 43.33
CA SER A 70 36.66 8.10 44.11
C SER A 70 35.41 7.76 44.93
N GLY A 71 34.85 6.54 44.75
CA GLY A 71 33.60 6.12 45.41
C GLY A 71 32.34 6.78 44.84
N ASP A 72 32.41 7.36 43.65
CA ASP A 72 31.28 8.05 43.00
C ASP A 72 30.26 7.03 42.43
N PRO A 73 28.99 7.06 42.86
CA PRO A 73 27.94 6.16 42.37
C PRO A 73 27.80 6.15 40.85
N VAL A 74 28.08 7.27 40.17
CA VAL A 74 27.95 7.40 38.72
C VAL A 74 29.01 6.56 37.98
N GLY A 75 30.24 6.46 38.52
CA GLY A 75 31.29 5.66 37.91
C GLY A 75 31.12 4.16 38.13
N VAL A 76 30.51 3.76 39.26
CA VAL A 76 30.17 2.36 39.58
C VAL A 76 29.05 1.84 38.68
N ALA A 77 28.07 2.68 38.33
CA ALA A 77 27.00 2.32 37.39
C ALA A 77 27.46 2.24 35.92
N GLY A 78 28.63 2.80 35.62
CA GLY A 78 29.15 2.90 34.28
C GLY A 78 29.20 1.58 33.50
N PRO A 79 29.87 0.52 34.00
CA PRO A 79 30.01 -0.73 33.25
C PRO A 79 28.66 -1.32 32.82
N ALA A 80 27.61 -1.15 33.62
CA ALA A 80 26.26 -1.59 33.29
C ALA A 80 25.64 -0.83 32.10
N VAL A 81 25.83 0.50 32.04
CA VAL A 81 25.35 1.33 30.93
C VAL A 81 26.09 0.99 29.63
N LEU A 82 27.40 0.76 29.70
CA LEU A 82 28.19 0.35 28.53
C LEU A 82 27.73 -1.01 27.99
N LEU A 83 27.48 -1.99 28.88
CA LEU A 83 26.96 -3.30 28.48
C LEU A 83 25.56 -3.20 27.83
N LEU A 84 24.69 -2.30 28.31
CA LEU A 84 23.38 -2.06 27.69
C LEU A 84 23.52 -1.46 26.27
N ILE A 85 24.43 -0.50 26.08
CA ILE A 85 24.69 0.09 24.76
C ILE A 85 25.27 -0.96 23.82
N LEU A 86 26.27 -1.72 24.25
CA LEU A 86 26.86 -2.80 23.46
C LEU A 86 25.85 -3.91 23.14
N GLY A 87 24.99 -4.27 24.09
CA GLY A 87 23.90 -5.22 23.89
C GLY A 87 22.87 -4.71 22.87
N GLY A 88 22.44 -3.45 22.98
CA GLY A 88 21.51 -2.83 22.03
C GLY A 88 22.07 -2.73 20.62
N VAL A 89 23.35 -2.35 20.51
CA VAL A 89 24.10 -2.31 19.25
C VAL A 89 24.28 -3.70 18.66
N GLY A 90 24.61 -4.71 19.49
CA GLY A 90 24.72 -6.11 19.08
C GLY A 90 23.39 -6.67 18.56
N ILE A 91 22.27 -6.35 19.21
CA ILE A 91 20.92 -6.73 18.76
C ILE A 91 20.56 -6.03 17.44
N ALA A 92 20.86 -4.74 17.29
CA ALA A 92 20.62 -4.00 16.06
C ALA A 92 21.44 -4.56 14.88
N ALA A 93 22.74 -4.81 15.09
CA ALA A 93 23.62 -5.45 14.12
C ALA A 93 23.16 -6.88 13.78
N TRP A 94 22.76 -7.66 14.79
CA TRP A 94 22.21 -9.01 14.60
C TRP A 94 20.92 -9.00 13.78
N ARG A 95 20.02 -8.03 13.99
CA ARG A 95 18.80 -7.87 13.17
C ARG A 95 19.13 -7.47 11.72
N LEU A 96 20.17 -6.68 11.50
CA LEU A 96 20.65 -6.30 10.17
C LEU A 96 21.36 -7.46 9.44
N VAL A 97 22.11 -8.30 10.16
CA VAL A 97 22.96 -9.37 9.62
C VAL A 97 22.25 -10.73 9.53
N ARG A 98 21.38 -11.12 10.47
CA ARG A 98 20.52 -12.32 10.35
C ARG A 98 19.48 -12.21 9.21
N GLY A 99 19.47 -11.07 8.53
CA GLY A 99 19.27 -10.95 7.08
C GLY A 99 18.48 -12.06 6.39
N ALA A 100 17.17 -11.84 6.25
CA ALA A 100 16.34 -12.32 5.16
C ALA A 100 16.21 -13.83 4.91
N ALA A 101 16.87 -14.76 5.61
CA ALA A 101 16.71 -16.20 5.35
C ALA A 101 15.23 -16.66 5.45
N PRO A 102 14.46 -16.27 6.49
CA PRO A 102 13.01 -16.54 6.51
C PRO A 102 12.25 -15.89 5.35
N GLN A 103 12.75 -14.75 4.86
CA GLN A 103 12.14 -14.02 3.74
C GLN A 103 12.42 -14.71 2.39
N TRP A 104 13.61 -15.27 2.18
CA TRP A 104 13.95 -15.96 0.92
C TRP A 104 13.28 -17.32 0.80
N GLU A 105 13.12 -18.04 1.91
CA GLU A 105 12.30 -19.25 1.97
C GLU A 105 10.86 -18.93 1.55
N GLN A 106 10.25 -17.92 2.17
CA GLN A 106 8.90 -17.48 1.81
C GLN A 106 8.79 -17.07 0.35
N ARG A 107 9.77 -16.31 -0.17
CA ARG A 107 9.76 -15.87 -1.57
C ARG A 107 9.92 -17.00 -2.57
N LEU A 108 10.66 -18.05 -2.23
CA LEU A 108 10.74 -19.24 -3.05
C LEU A 108 9.39 -19.97 -3.08
N ARG A 109 8.72 -20.08 -1.93
CA ARG A 109 7.37 -20.65 -1.86
C ARG A 109 6.35 -19.85 -2.66
N MET A 110 6.40 -18.52 -2.56
CA MET A 110 5.59 -17.60 -3.36
C MET A 110 5.84 -17.74 -4.87
N HIS A 111 7.11 -17.90 -5.26
CA HIS A 111 7.48 -18.16 -6.65
C HIS A 111 6.90 -19.48 -7.17
N ARG A 112 7.06 -20.58 -6.41
CA ARG A 112 6.47 -21.89 -6.76
C ARG A 112 4.94 -21.84 -6.80
N PHE A 113 4.33 -21.15 -5.84
CA PHE A 113 2.89 -20.91 -5.83
C PHE A 113 2.45 -20.19 -7.10
N ALA A 114 3.18 -19.15 -7.51
CA ALA A 114 2.87 -18.42 -8.73
C ALA A 114 2.95 -19.35 -9.95
N GLU A 115 4.06 -20.07 -10.13
CA GLU A 115 4.27 -20.95 -11.30
C GLU A 115 3.18 -22.01 -11.44
N VAL A 116 2.86 -22.73 -10.36
CA VAL A 116 1.84 -23.80 -10.38
C VAL A 116 0.45 -23.24 -10.68
N ASN A 117 0.18 -22.00 -10.27
CA ASN A 117 -1.07 -21.31 -10.51
C ASN A 117 -1.02 -20.37 -11.72
N GLY A 118 -0.09 -20.57 -12.67
CA GLY A 118 0.07 -19.76 -13.89
C GLY A 118 0.08 -18.24 -13.64
N LEU A 119 0.71 -17.84 -12.55
CA LEU A 119 1.09 -16.48 -12.22
C LEU A 119 2.61 -16.34 -12.35
N VAL A 120 3.06 -15.12 -12.55
CA VAL A 120 4.46 -14.72 -12.49
C VAL A 120 4.67 -13.94 -11.20
N TYR A 121 5.66 -14.35 -10.41
CA TYR A 121 6.05 -13.64 -9.19
C TYR A 121 7.36 -12.88 -9.38
N GLU A 122 7.34 -11.60 -9.02
CA GLU A 122 8.52 -10.72 -8.99
C GLU A 122 8.68 -10.08 -7.62
N MET A 123 9.88 -10.16 -7.04
CA MET A 123 10.14 -9.55 -5.72
C MET A 123 10.00 -8.04 -5.71
N ALA A 124 10.36 -7.41 -6.83
CA ALA A 124 10.25 -5.99 -7.04
C ALA A 124 10.15 -5.71 -8.53
N SER A 125 9.27 -4.80 -8.90
CA SER A 125 9.06 -4.36 -10.28
C SER A 125 8.87 -2.84 -10.33
N PRO A 126 9.08 -2.21 -11.50
CA PRO A 126 8.66 -0.83 -11.73
C PRO A 126 7.17 -0.65 -11.46
N ALA A 127 6.79 0.57 -11.09
CA ALA A 127 5.38 0.91 -10.89
C ALA A 127 4.58 0.79 -12.20
N PRO A 128 3.41 0.14 -12.18
CA PRO A 128 2.52 0.14 -13.33
C PRO A 128 1.91 1.53 -13.56
N SER A 129 1.53 1.82 -14.80
CA SER A 129 0.91 3.10 -15.20
C SER A 129 -0.62 2.98 -15.25
N TYR A 130 -1.22 2.54 -14.15
CA TYR A 130 -2.66 2.38 -14.04
C TYR A 130 -3.39 3.72 -13.80
N PRO A 131 -4.66 3.86 -14.25
CA PRO A 131 -5.44 5.09 -14.08
C PRO A 131 -6.07 5.27 -12.68
N GLY A 132 -5.92 4.29 -11.78
CA GLY A 132 -6.53 4.31 -10.45
C GLY A 132 -5.92 5.31 -9.46
N ALA A 133 -6.68 5.65 -8.42
CA ALA A 133 -6.43 6.75 -7.48
C ALA A 133 -5.05 6.70 -6.78
N ILE A 134 -4.56 5.50 -6.44
CA ILE A 134 -3.26 5.35 -5.75
C ILE A 134 -2.06 5.43 -6.70
N PHE A 135 -2.28 5.22 -8.00
CA PHE A 135 -1.22 5.20 -9.00
C PHE A 135 -0.90 6.61 -9.47
N GLY A 136 0.28 6.79 -10.09
CA GLY A 136 0.68 8.11 -10.57
C GLY A 136 1.07 9.12 -9.47
N GLN A 137 1.08 8.72 -8.20
CA GLN A 137 1.35 9.60 -7.05
C GLN A 137 2.84 9.67 -6.69
N GLY A 138 3.31 10.85 -6.26
CA GLY A 138 4.65 11.04 -5.69
C GLY A 138 5.81 10.57 -6.59
N ARG A 139 6.91 10.14 -5.98
CA ARG A 139 8.12 9.64 -6.68
C ARG A 139 8.60 8.31 -6.11
N SER A 140 9.66 7.74 -6.72
CA SER A 140 10.29 6.48 -6.28
C SER A 140 9.31 5.31 -6.17
N ARG A 141 8.35 5.28 -7.10
CA ARG A 141 7.26 4.33 -7.16
C ARG A 141 7.79 2.94 -7.51
N ARG A 142 7.32 1.92 -6.81
CA ARG A 142 7.60 0.52 -7.15
C ARG A 142 6.51 -0.39 -6.61
N VAL A 143 6.45 -1.61 -7.14
CA VAL A 143 5.73 -2.71 -6.54
C VAL A 143 6.74 -3.69 -5.92
N SER A 144 6.39 -4.27 -4.78
CA SER A 144 7.09 -5.39 -4.16
C SER A 144 6.16 -6.58 -4.01
N ASP A 145 6.73 -7.78 -4.08
CA ASP A 145 5.99 -9.04 -4.03
C ASP A 145 4.82 -9.03 -5.02
N HIS A 146 5.16 -8.80 -6.29
CA HIS A 146 4.25 -8.54 -7.40
C HIS A 146 3.86 -9.86 -8.07
N PHE A 147 2.56 -10.09 -8.25
CA PHE A 147 2.00 -11.24 -8.92
C PHE A 147 1.19 -10.79 -10.12
N ARG A 148 1.42 -11.42 -11.28
CA ARG A 148 0.68 -11.15 -12.51
C ARG A 148 0.27 -12.45 -13.18
N THR A 149 -0.88 -12.51 -13.81
CA THR A 149 -1.22 -13.66 -14.67
C THR A 149 -0.24 -13.78 -15.82
N ALA A 150 0.25 -15.00 -16.07
CA ALA A 150 1.08 -15.30 -17.24
C ALA A 150 0.25 -15.30 -18.53
N ASP A 151 -0.99 -15.79 -18.45
CA ASP A 151 -1.93 -15.94 -19.54
C ASP A 151 -3.38 -15.67 -19.10
N GLY A 152 -4.28 -15.56 -20.08
CA GLY A 152 -5.71 -15.36 -19.84
C GLY A 152 -6.08 -13.93 -19.42
N ARG A 153 -7.14 -13.80 -18.60
CA ARG A 153 -7.63 -12.49 -18.16
C ARG A 153 -6.62 -11.87 -17.20
N PHE A 154 -6.23 -10.64 -17.49
CA PHE A 154 -5.22 -9.92 -16.75
C PHE A 154 -5.64 -9.66 -15.30
N LEU A 155 -4.94 -10.33 -14.38
CA LEU A 155 -4.96 -10.10 -12.94
C LEU A 155 -3.55 -9.69 -12.50
N ASP A 156 -3.46 -8.60 -11.77
CA ASP A 156 -2.21 -8.05 -11.24
C ASP A 156 -2.44 -7.63 -9.78
N PHE A 157 -1.64 -8.14 -8.86
CA PHE A 157 -1.70 -7.73 -7.46
C PHE A 157 -0.33 -7.68 -6.79
N GLY A 158 -0.18 -6.83 -5.79
CA GLY A 158 1.06 -6.70 -5.06
C GLY A 158 1.06 -5.55 -4.06
N ASN A 159 2.24 -5.20 -3.58
CA ASN A 159 2.43 -4.12 -2.61
C ASN A 159 3.06 -2.90 -3.26
N TYR A 160 2.25 -1.86 -3.50
CA TYR A 160 2.66 -0.61 -4.10
C TYR A 160 3.21 0.37 -3.06
N ARG A 161 4.23 1.15 -3.42
CA ARG A 161 4.71 2.27 -2.60
C ARG A 161 5.07 3.48 -3.44
N TYR A 162 4.96 4.65 -2.84
CA TYR A 162 5.48 5.91 -3.39
C TYR A 162 5.90 6.85 -2.26
N VAL A 163 6.67 7.89 -2.62
CA VAL A 163 7.17 8.88 -1.67
C VAL A 163 6.61 10.25 -2.02
N THR A 164 6.07 10.97 -1.04
CA THR A 164 5.65 12.37 -1.16
C THR A 164 6.51 13.27 -0.28
N GLY A 165 6.56 14.55 -0.60
CA GLY A 165 7.39 15.53 0.11
C GLY A 165 8.87 15.46 -0.28
N SER A 166 9.69 16.22 0.44
CA SER A 166 11.11 16.43 0.12
C SER A 166 11.95 16.58 1.38
N GLY A 167 13.22 16.16 1.29
CA GLY A 167 14.19 16.31 2.38
C GLY A 167 13.74 15.62 3.67
N LYS A 168 13.72 16.38 4.77
CA LYS A 168 13.31 15.89 6.10
C LYS A 168 11.80 15.65 6.23
N ASN A 169 10.99 16.23 5.34
CA ASN A 169 9.53 16.11 5.36
C ASN A 169 9.06 15.12 4.28
N SER A 170 9.75 13.99 4.16
CA SER A 170 9.46 12.94 3.18
C SER A 170 8.67 11.82 3.83
N THR A 171 7.53 11.45 3.23
CA THR A 171 6.67 10.36 3.73
C THR A 171 6.61 9.24 2.70
N THR A 172 6.80 7.99 3.13
CA THR A 172 6.60 6.81 2.27
C THR A 172 5.21 6.25 2.51
N HIS A 173 4.44 6.16 1.45
CA HIS A 173 3.10 5.58 1.43
C HIS A 173 3.16 4.15 0.92
N HIS A 174 2.29 3.31 1.45
CA HIS A 174 2.25 1.88 1.18
C HIS A 174 0.81 1.41 0.98
N TRP A 175 0.60 0.58 -0.03
CA TRP A 175 -0.70 0.07 -0.41
C TRP A 175 -0.61 -1.39 -0.81
N GLY A 176 -1.59 -2.20 -0.42
CA GLY A 176 -1.90 -3.43 -1.15
C GLY A 176 -2.82 -3.08 -2.31
N PHE A 177 -2.58 -3.62 -3.50
CA PHE A 177 -3.50 -3.45 -4.63
C PHE A 177 -3.76 -4.77 -5.34
N LEU A 178 -4.97 -4.89 -5.88
CA LEU A 178 -5.36 -5.88 -6.87
C LEU A 178 -6.03 -5.14 -8.03
N ALA A 179 -5.69 -5.55 -9.25
CA ALA A 179 -6.14 -4.95 -10.49
C ALA A 179 -6.67 -6.04 -11.42
N LEU A 180 -7.88 -5.82 -11.92
CA LEU A 180 -8.57 -6.71 -12.84
C LEU A 180 -8.99 -5.93 -14.08
N HIS A 181 -8.69 -6.48 -15.25
CA HIS A 181 -9.11 -5.90 -16.52
C HIS A 181 -10.55 -6.32 -16.86
N LEU A 182 -11.40 -5.32 -17.13
CA LEU A 182 -12.80 -5.44 -17.51
C LEU A 182 -12.96 -5.49 -19.03
N ASP A 183 -14.05 -6.08 -19.50
CA ASP A 183 -14.34 -6.17 -20.95
C ASP A 183 -14.89 -4.85 -21.51
N ARG A 184 -15.59 -4.09 -20.66
CA ARG A 184 -16.24 -2.82 -21.01
C ARG A 184 -15.62 -1.65 -20.25
N ALA A 185 -15.58 -0.49 -20.90
CA ALA A 185 -15.25 0.76 -20.24
C ALA A 185 -16.44 1.23 -19.40
N LEU A 186 -16.19 1.56 -18.15
CA LEU A 186 -17.20 1.93 -17.17
C LEU A 186 -16.95 3.35 -16.63
N PRO A 187 -18.00 4.06 -16.18
CA PRO A 187 -17.83 5.35 -15.55
C PRO A 187 -16.95 5.24 -14.30
N HIS A 188 -16.21 6.30 -14.01
CA HIS A 188 -15.29 6.31 -12.88
C HIS A 188 -16.05 6.32 -11.57
N VAL A 189 -16.11 5.15 -10.94
CA VAL A 189 -16.76 4.95 -9.65
C VAL A 189 -15.73 4.56 -8.60
N LEU A 190 -15.92 5.05 -7.39
CA LEU A 190 -15.13 4.68 -6.23
C LEU A 190 -16.03 4.34 -5.05
N LEU A 191 -15.79 3.18 -4.45
CA LEU A 191 -16.33 2.74 -3.18
C LEU A 191 -15.24 2.93 -2.11
N ASP A 192 -15.39 3.98 -1.30
CA ASP A 192 -14.52 4.28 -0.16
C ASP A 192 -15.02 3.50 1.06
N SER A 193 -14.23 2.53 1.53
CA SER A 193 -14.66 1.61 2.58
C SER A 193 -14.65 2.29 3.95
N ARG A 194 -15.77 2.22 4.67
CA ARG A 194 -15.87 2.78 6.02
C ARG A 194 -15.05 1.99 7.04
N ALA A 195 -14.73 0.73 6.75
CA ALA A 195 -13.99 -0.16 7.66
C ALA A 195 -12.48 0.16 7.72
N ASN A 196 -11.92 0.75 6.66
CA ASN A 196 -10.50 1.09 6.63
C ASN A 196 -10.20 2.53 7.06
N ASN A 197 -11.22 3.40 7.14
CA ASN A 197 -11.07 4.81 7.48
C ASN A 197 -10.22 5.03 8.74
N GLY A 198 -9.37 6.04 8.69
CA GLY A 198 -8.51 6.44 9.80
C GLY A 198 -9.30 6.99 11.00
N MET A 199 -8.57 7.39 12.04
CA MET A 199 -9.15 8.04 13.21
C MET A 199 -10.00 9.26 12.77
N PHE A 200 -11.22 9.38 13.31
CA PHE A 200 -12.23 10.37 12.93
C PHE A 200 -12.90 10.19 11.55
N GLY A 201 -12.81 9.00 10.94
CA GLY A 201 -13.57 8.65 9.74
C GLY A 201 -13.01 9.27 8.45
N ALA A 202 -11.75 9.70 8.45
CA ALA A 202 -11.08 10.21 7.27
C ALA A 202 -10.69 9.06 6.33
N SER A 203 -11.01 9.19 5.04
CA SER A 203 -10.53 8.27 3.99
C SER A 203 -9.01 8.26 3.94
N ASN A 204 -8.43 7.10 3.68
CA ASN A 204 -6.99 6.94 3.52
C ASN A 204 -6.52 7.22 2.09
N LEU A 205 -7.46 7.45 1.16
CA LEU A 205 -7.14 7.69 -0.24
C LEU A 205 -6.26 8.93 -0.42
N PRO A 206 -5.34 8.93 -1.40
CA PRO A 206 -4.43 10.05 -1.62
C PRO A 206 -5.12 11.31 -2.13
N THR A 207 -6.34 11.18 -2.68
CA THR A 207 -7.12 12.28 -3.23
C THR A 207 -8.50 12.28 -2.58
N SER A 208 -8.92 13.43 -2.07
CA SER A 208 -10.31 13.65 -1.68
C SER A 208 -11.15 13.93 -2.91
N PHE A 209 -12.35 13.35 -2.99
CA PHE A 209 -13.31 13.62 -4.05
C PHE A 209 -14.39 14.59 -3.58
N ARG A 210 -15.07 15.27 -4.52
CA ARG A 210 -16.11 16.22 -4.17
C ARG A 210 -17.33 15.49 -3.58
N ARG A 211 -17.95 16.09 -2.56
CA ARG A 211 -19.12 15.50 -1.89
C ARG A 211 -20.40 15.55 -2.72
N ASP A 212 -20.49 16.45 -3.71
CA ASP A 212 -21.60 16.50 -4.67
C ASP A 212 -21.58 15.35 -5.70
N GLN A 213 -20.64 14.41 -5.53
CA GLN A 213 -20.50 13.19 -6.31
C GLN A 213 -20.81 11.92 -5.48
N VAL A 214 -21.26 12.08 -4.23
CA VAL A 214 -21.66 10.95 -3.39
C VAL A 214 -23.07 10.52 -3.79
N LEU A 215 -23.24 9.23 -4.04
CA LEU A 215 -24.52 8.60 -4.31
C LEU A 215 -24.82 7.59 -3.21
N SER A 216 -25.94 7.78 -2.50
CA SER A 216 -26.46 6.78 -1.57
C SER A 216 -27.23 5.70 -2.33
N LEU A 217 -26.94 4.44 -2.02
CA LEU A 217 -27.67 3.29 -2.59
C LEU A 217 -28.75 2.80 -1.63
N GLU A 218 -29.67 1.98 -2.13
CA GLU A 218 -30.74 1.37 -1.32
C GLU A 218 -30.19 0.39 -0.27
N GLY A 219 -31.01 0.11 0.75
CA GLY A 219 -30.66 -0.83 1.81
C GLY A 219 -29.68 -0.23 2.82
N ASP A 220 -28.73 -1.04 3.28
CA ASP A 220 -27.73 -0.67 4.28
C ASP A 220 -26.31 -0.54 3.71
N PHE A 221 -26.17 -0.44 2.38
CA PHE A 221 -24.88 -0.36 1.69
C PHE A 221 -24.01 0.80 2.19
N ASP A 222 -24.65 1.94 2.48
CA ASP A 222 -24.01 3.13 3.03
C ASP A 222 -23.39 2.89 4.42
N ARG A 223 -23.71 1.81 5.14
CA ARG A 223 -23.00 1.46 6.38
C ARG A 223 -21.59 0.96 6.11
N TYR A 224 -21.34 0.38 4.94
CA TYR A 224 -20.07 -0.25 4.57
C TYR A 224 -19.24 0.63 3.65
N PHE A 225 -19.86 1.31 2.69
CA PHE A 225 -19.15 2.09 1.68
C PHE A 225 -19.73 3.49 1.50
N THR A 226 -18.87 4.46 1.16
CA THR A 226 -19.30 5.70 0.52
C THR A 226 -19.06 5.58 -0.98
N LEU A 227 -20.13 5.54 -1.76
CA LEU A 227 -20.06 5.47 -3.22
C LEU A 227 -19.91 6.89 -3.80
N TYR A 228 -18.86 7.08 -4.60
CA TYR A 228 -18.65 8.26 -5.43
C TYR A 228 -18.86 7.89 -6.90
N CYS A 229 -19.67 8.68 -7.61
CA CYS A 229 -19.83 8.60 -9.06
C CYS A 229 -19.79 10.00 -9.69
N PRO A 230 -19.50 10.12 -10.99
CA PRO A 230 -19.59 11.39 -11.69
C PRO A 230 -21.05 11.88 -11.66
N ARG A 231 -21.22 13.20 -11.58
CA ARG A 231 -22.56 13.80 -11.69
C ARG A 231 -23.18 13.38 -13.03
N GLU A 232 -24.49 13.14 -13.01
CA GLU A 232 -25.28 12.65 -14.15
C GLU A 232 -25.03 11.17 -14.51
N TYR A 233 -24.12 10.47 -13.83
CA TYR A 233 -23.88 9.03 -14.00
C TYR A 233 -24.49 8.19 -12.86
N GLU A 234 -25.40 8.75 -12.07
CA GLU A 234 -26.04 8.05 -10.97
C GLU A 234 -26.82 6.82 -11.47
N ARG A 235 -27.53 6.97 -12.60
CA ARG A 235 -28.25 5.86 -13.24
C ARG A 235 -27.31 4.78 -13.75
N ASP A 236 -26.18 5.16 -14.33
CA ASP A 236 -25.15 4.24 -14.79
C ASP A 236 -24.51 3.48 -13.60
N ALA A 237 -24.30 4.16 -12.47
CA ALA A 237 -23.87 3.50 -11.24
C ALA A 237 -24.91 2.48 -10.76
N LEU A 238 -26.20 2.80 -10.73
CA LEU A 238 -27.26 1.84 -10.37
C LEU A 238 -27.33 0.61 -11.29
N TYR A 239 -26.99 0.77 -12.58
CA TYR A 239 -26.88 -0.35 -13.51
C TYR A 239 -25.74 -1.31 -13.15
N VAL A 240 -24.60 -0.76 -12.68
CA VAL A 240 -23.43 -1.54 -12.26
C VAL A 240 -23.67 -2.19 -10.89
N PHE A 241 -24.14 -1.41 -9.91
CA PHE A 241 -24.31 -1.85 -8.51
C PHE A 241 -25.70 -2.42 -8.26
N THR A 242 -25.97 -3.55 -8.90
CA THR A 242 -27.17 -4.34 -8.60
C THR A 242 -27.13 -4.89 -7.17
N PRO A 243 -28.29 -5.18 -6.54
CA PRO A 243 -28.35 -5.66 -5.16
C PRO A 243 -27.48 -6.89 -4.86
N ASP A 244 -27.33 -7.80 -5.83
CA ASP A 244 -26.48 -8.97 -5.70
C ASP A 244 -24.98 -8.65 -5.80
N LEU A 245 -24.56 -7.69 -6.63
CA LEU A 245 -23.17 -7.21 -6.62
C LEU A 245 -22.86 -6.44 -5.32
N MET A 246 -23.80 -5.63 -4.83
CA MET A 246 -23.66 -4.93 -3.56
C MET A 246 -23.45 -5.91 -2.39
N ALA A 247 -24.21 -6.98 -2.32
CA ALA A 247 -24.05 -8.02 -1.29
C ALA A 247 -22.65 -8.66 -1.35
N LEU A 248 -22.17 -9.03 -2.55
CA LEU A 248 -20.82 -9.59 -2.72
C LEU A 248 -19.71 -8.61 -2.31
N LEU A 249 -19.89 -7.31 -2.60
CA LEU A 249 -18.96 -6.27 -2.17
C LEU A 249 -18.91 -6.15 -0.65
N ILE A 250 -20.05 -6.24 0.03
CA ILE A 250 -20.12 -6.24 1.50
C ILE A 250 -19.42 -7.49 2.06
N ASP A 251 -19.74 -8.67 1.54
CA ASP A 251 -19.25 -9.93 2.10
C ASP A 251 -17.74 -10.12 1.91
N GLU A 252 -17.22 -9.71 0.76
CA GLU A 252 -15.84 -10.05 0.36
C GLU A 252 -14.89 -8.84 0.33
N ALA A 253 -15.40 -7.65 0.01
CA ALA A 253 -14.60 -6.46 -0.24
C ALA A 253 -14.76 -5.33 0.79
N ALA A 254 -15.64 -5.46 1.80
CA ALA A 254 -15.89 -4.42 2.81
C ALA A 254 -14.65 -3.79 3.48
N PRO A 255 -13.53 -4.52 3.71
CA PRO A 255 -12.32 -3.92 4.28
C PRO A 255 -11.47 -3.09 3.30
N TYR A 256 -11.84 -3.06 2.02
CA TYR A 256 -11.02 -2.52 0.93
C TYR A 256 -11.76 -1.43 0.18
N ASP A 257 -11.00 -0.46 -0.34
CA ASP A 257 -11.57 0.49 -1.30
C ASP A 257 -11.66 -0.20 -2.65
N VAL A 258 -12.76 0.00 -3.37
CA VAL A 258 -12.96 -0.57 -4.71
C VAL A 258 -13.13 0.55 -5.71
N GLU A 259 -12.35 0.55 -6.78
CA GLU A 259 -12.41 1.60 -7.80
C GLU A 259 -12.63 0.98 -9.18
N ILE A 260 -13.60 1.51 -9.90
CA ILE A 260 -13.82 1.21 -11.32
C ILE A 260 -13.41 2.44 -12.10
N VAL A 261 -12.45 2.33 -13.01
CA VAL A 261 -12.05 3.44 -13.88
C VAL A 261 -11.55 2.92 -15.23
N ASP A 262 -12.04 3.53 -16.31
CA ASP A 262 -11.83 3.02 -17.67
C ASP A 262 -12.25 1.54 -17.76
N ARG A 263 -11.30 0.64 -18.04
CA ARG A 263 -11.53 -0.82 -18.12
C ARG A 263 -10.89 -1.56 -16.95
N TRP A 264 -10.78 -0.94 -15.80
CA TRP A 264 -10.12 -1.51 -14.64
C TRP A 264 -11.04 -1.53 -13.44
N LEU A 265 -11.04 -2.67 -12.74
CA LEU A 265 -11.53 -2.81 -11.38
C LEU A 265 -10.30 -2.95 -10.47
N PHE A 266 -10.15 -2.03 -9.53
CA PHE A 266 -9.11 -2.05 -8.53
C PHE A 266 -9.69 -2.32 -7.15
N VAL A 267 -8.89 -2.99 -6.32
CA VAL A 267 -9.15 -3.18 -4.90
C VAL A 267 -7.91 -2.73 -4.12
N TYR A 268 -8.09 -1.82 -3.18
CA TYR A 268 -7.00 -1.21 -2.41
C TYR A 268 -7.09 -1.56 -0.93
N ALA A 269 -5.95 -1.88 -0.35
CA ALA A 269 -5.75 -1.93 1.08
C ALA A 269 -4.82 -0.78 1.51
N ALA A 270 -5.25 -0.02 2.52
CA ALA A 270 -4.45 1.06 3.13
C ALA A 270 -3.12 0.59 3.74
N ARG A 271 -2.90 -0.73 3.84
CA ARG A 271 -1.65 -1.36 4.27
C ARG A 271 -1.22 -2.42 3.26
N PRO A 272 0.09 -2.73 3.16
CA PRO A 272 0.56 -3.86 2.37
C PRO A 272 -0.16 -5.15 2.72
N PHE A 273 -0.48 -5.93 1.69
CA PHE A 273 -0.94 -7.30 1.84
C PHE A 273 0.14 -8.15 2.51
N PRO A 274 -0.20 -8.94 3.54
CA PRO A 274 0.69 -9.95 4.09
C PRO A 274 0.73 -11.15 3.14
N LEU A 275 1.41 -11.01 2.00
CA LEU A 275 1.55 -12.04 0.97
C LEU A 275 2.38 -13.26 1.44
N ALA A 276 2.90 -13.23 2.67
CA ALA A 276 3.41 -14.44 3.30
C ALA A 276 2.29 -15.37 3.83
N ASP A 277 1.09 -14.82 4.05
CA ASP A 277 -0.06 -15.50 4.61
C ASP A 277 -0.97 -16.06 3.50
N PRO A 278 -1.16 -17.39 3.43
CA PRO A 278 -2.09 -18.06 2.53
C PRO A 278 -3.51 -17.50 2.55
N HIS A 279 -4.02 -17.05 3.70
CA HIS A 279 -5.36 -16.48 3.79
C HIS A 279 -5.53 -15.20 2.98
N THR A 280 -4.44 -14.45 2.79
CA THR A 280 -4.44 -13.28 1.92
C THR A 280 -4.74 -13.66 0.48
N TYR A 281 -4.08 -14.70 -0.03
CA TYR A 281 -4.34 -15.20 -1.39
C TYR A 281 -5.76 -15.71 -1.55
N GLN A 282 -6.25 -16.49 -0.57
CA GLN A 282 -7.62 -16.99 -0.57
C GLN A 282 -8.63 -15.84 -0.67
N ARG A 283 -8.43 -14.78 0.11
CA ARG A 283 -9.32 -13.61 0.09
C ARG A 283 -9.23 -12.86 -1.23
N LEU A 284 -8.03 -12.55 -1.71
CA LEU A 284 -7.84 -11.83 -2.98
C LEU A 284 -8.45 -12.60 -4.16
N LEU A 285 -8.19 -13.90 -4.25
CA LEU A 285 -8.71 -14.74 -5.33
C LEU A 285 -10.23 -14.95 -5.21
N ARG A 286 -10.76 -15.03 -3.98
CA ARG A 286 -12.21 -15.03 -3.78
C ARG A 286 -12.86 -13.74 -4.29
N ILE A 287 -12.28 -12.57 -4.01
CA ILE A 287 -12.76 -11.29 -4.56
C ILE A 287 -12.75 -11.31 -6.10
N VAL A 288 -11.74 -11.89 -6.73
CA VAL A 288 -11.68 -12.06 -8.19
C VAL A 288 -12.85 -12.94 -8.68
N ASP A 289 -13.07 -14.09 -8.04
CA ASP A 289 -14.06 -15.09 -8.47
C ASP A 289 -15.51 -14.73 -8.14
N THR A 290 -15.72 -13.84 -7.16
CA THR A 290 -17.03 -13.33 -6.76
C THR A 290 -17.28 -11.95 -7.37
N VAL A 291 -16.72 -10.90 -6.78
CA VAL A 291 -16.93 -9.49 -7.16
C VAL A 291 -16.45 -9.24 -8.58
N GLY A 292 -15.24 -9.67 -8.93
CA GLY A 292 -14.68 -9.49 -10.27
C GLY A 292 -15.53 -10.16 -11.35
N ARG A 293 -15.83 -11.46 -11.18
CA ARG A 293 -16.68 -12.22 -12.11
C ARG A 293 -18.09 -11.64 -12.22
N LYS A 294 -18.71 -11.27 -11.09
CA LYS A 294 -20.04 -10.67 -11.10
C LYS A 294 -20.02 -9.33 -11.83
N THR A 295 -19.04 -8.47 -11.55
CA THR A 295 -18.86 -7.17 -12.24
C THR A 295 -18.74 -7.37 -13.76
N LEU A 296 -17.92 -8.31 -14.22
CA LEU A 296 -17.81 -8.65 -15.64
C LEU A 296 -19.16 -9.07 -16.24
N SER A 297 -19.84 -10.02 -15.61
CA SER A 297 -21.15 -10.50 -16.11
C SER A 297 -22.23 -9.41 -16.11
N GLN A 298 -22.21 -8.54 -15.10
CA GLN A 298 -23.18 -7.46 -14.92
C GLN A 298 -22.98 -6.35 -15.95
N THR A 299 -21.75 -6.16 -16.41
CA THR A 299 -21.36 -5.04 -17.26
C THR A 299 -21.12 -5.40 -18.71
N ASP A 300 -21.25 -6.68 -19.09
CA ASP A 300 -21.02 -7.19 -20.45
C ASP A 300 -21.80 -6.42 -21.53
N ARG A 301 -23.01 -5.95 -21.20
CA ARG A 301 -23.87 -5.17 -22.10
C ARG A 301 -23.88 -3.67 -21.81
N TYR A 302 -23.00 -3.21 -20.94
CA TYR A 302 -22.93 -1.78 -20.63
C TYR A 302 -22.51 -0.97 -21.86
N ARG A 303 -23.25 0.11 -22.11
CA ARG A 303 -22.89 1.19 -23.03
C ARG A 303 -23.32 2.51 -22.43
N ASP A 304 -22.48 3.52 -22.61
CA ASP A 304 -22.87 4.89 -22.30
C ASP A 304 -23.79 5.41 -23.41
N GLU A 305 -25.06 5.63 -23.09
CA GLU A 305 -26.07 6.13 -24.02
C GLU A 305 -25.69 7.48 -24.65
N ARG A 306 -24.81 8.25 -24.00
CA ARG A 306 -24.33 9.56 -24.48
C ARG A 306 -23.38 9.43 -25.67
N VAL A 307 -22.72 8.28 -25.80
CA VAL A 307 -21.85 7.96 -26.95
C VAL A 307 -22.68 7.27 -28.04
N GLY A 308 -23.64 6.44 -27.66
CA GLY A 308 -24.60 5.78 -28.56
C GLY A 308 -24.04 4.55 -29.28
N ASP A 309 -22.77 4.54 -29.64
CA ASP A 309 -22.08 3.39 -30.25
C ASP A 309 -21.60 2.38 -29.20
N PHE A 310 -22.10 1.13 -29.27
CA PHE A 310 -21.70 0.05 -28.38
C PHE A 310 -20.27 -0.42 -28.65
N ASP A 311 -19.84 -0.46 -29.91
CA ASP A 311 -18.55 -1.03 -30.31
C ASP A 311 -17.39 -0.11 -29.97
N ALA A 312 -17.64 1.20 -29.88
CA ALA A 312 -16.67 2.19 -29.44
C ALA A 312 -16.09 1.89 -28.05
N ASN A 313 -16.86 1.23 -27.16
CA ASN A 313 -16.44 0.80 -25.82
C ASN A 313 -15.72 1.91 -25.02
N ILE A 314 -16.33 3.09 -25.00
CA ILE A 314 -15.85 4.28 -24.29
C ILE A 314 -16.98 4.89 -23.46
N VAL A 315 -16.58 5.69 -22.47
CA VAL A 315 -17.48 6.51 -21.66
C VAL A 315 -17.31 7.97 -22.07
N ALA A 316 -18.39 8.74 -22.09
CA ALA A 316 -18.33 10.16 -22.37
C ALA A 316 -17.47 10.91 -21.33
N ARG A 317 -17.03 12.11 -21.67
CA ARG A 317 -15.96 12.81 -20.93
C ARG A 317 -16.34 13.07 -19.47
N GLU A 318 -17.62 13.31 -19.23
CA GLU A 318 -18.22 13.64 -17.96
C GLU A 318 -18.14 12.46 -16.98
N GLY A 319 -18.25 11.22 -17.49
CA GLY A 319 -18.20 10.00 -16.69
C GLY A 319 -16.81 9.42 -16.51
N ARG A 320 -15.83 9.90 -17.28
CA ARG A 320 -14.49 9.29 -17.31
C ARG A 320 -13.70 9.49 -16.03
N ARG A 321 -13.87 10.59 -15.29
CA ARG A 321 -13.07 10.86 -14.08
C ARG A 321 -13.90 11.56 -13.00
N LEU A 322 -13.76 11.09 -11.75
CA LEU A 322 -14.20 11.82 -10.57
C LEU A 322 -13.42 13.13 -10.44
N ARG A 323 -14.08 14.17 -9.91
CA ARG A 323 -13.45 15.46 -9.69
C ARG A 323 -12.88 15.51 -8.27
N ALA A 324 -11.63 15.96 -8.16
CA ALA A 324 -11.01 16.18 -6.87
C ALA A 324 -11.76 17.26 -6.08
N GLY A 325 -11.95 17.01 -4.78
CA GLY A 325 -12.43 17.96 -3.79
C GLY A 325 -11.28 18.52 -2.96
N VAL A 326 -11.57 19.56 -2.17
CA VAL A 326 -10.63 20.10 -1.18
C VAL A 326 -10.77 19.30 0.12
N PRO A 327 -9.68 18.78 0.70
CA PRO A 327 -9.74 18.08 1.97
C PRO A 327 -10.33 18.97 3.07
N LEU A 328 -11.20 18.42 3.92
CA LEU A 328 -11.85 19.17 5.00
C LEU A 328 -10.82 19.81 5.95
N ALA A 329 -9.72 19.11 6.22
CA ALA A 329 -8.62 19.62 7.04
C ALA A 329 -8.03 20.92 6.46
N THR A 330 -7.88 21.02 5.13
CA THR A 330 -7.40 22.24 4.47
C THR A 330 -8.39 23.40 4.67
N ILE A 331 -9.69 23.12 4.58
CA ILE A 331 -10.74 24.13 4.82
C ILE A 331 -10.70 24.60 6.28
N ILE A 332 -10.59 23.67 7.23
CA ILE A 332 -10.53 23.97 8.68
C ILE A 332 -9.28 24.79 9.00
N ILE A 333 -8.11 24.38 8.51
CA ILE A 333 -6.84 25.11 8.73
C ILE A 333 -6.93 26.52 8.13
N GLY A 334 -7.47 26.64 6.91
CA GLY A 334 -7.68 27.93 6.26
C GLY A 334 -8.63 28.84 7.05
N ALA A 335 -9.75 28.28 7.54
CA ALA A 335 -10.70 29.02 8.37
C ALA A 335 -10.10 29.45 9.72
N ALA A 336 -9.36 28.56 10.38
CA ALA A 336 -8.66 28.88 11.63
C ALA A 336 -7.61 29.98 11.43
N PHE A 337 -6.85 29.93 10.33
CA PHE A 337 -5.89 30.97 9.98
C PHE A 337 -6.58 32.31 9.70
N ALA A 338 -7.69 32.31 8.96
CA ALA A 338 -8.47 33.52 8.69
C ALA A 338 -9.07 34.13 9.96
N LEU A 339 -9.59 33.30 10.87
CA LEU A 339 -10.10 33.75 12.17
C LEU A 339 -9.00 34.32 13.05
N PHE A 340 -7.84 33.65 13.13
CA PHE A 340 -6.67 34.14 13.88
C PHE A 340 -6.18 35.50 13.36
N TRP A 341 -6.08 35.63 12.03
CA TRP A 341 -5.65 36.87 11.38
C TRP A 341 -6.69 37.99 11.56
N GLY A 342 -7.97 37.69 11.40
CA GLY A 342 -9.07 38.63 11.64
C GLY A 342 -9.13 39.12 13.08
N PHE A 343 -8.93 38.23 14.06
CA PHE A 343 -8.86 38.59 15.48
C PHE A 343 -7.64 39.47 15.80
N SER A 344 -6.49 39.16 15.20
CA SER A 344 -5.27 39.97 15.35
C SER A 344 -5.43 41.37 14.73
N PHE A 345 -6.13 41.49 13.61
CA PHE A 345 -6.42 42.78 12.96
C PHE A 345 -7.43 43.62 13.75
N LEU A 346 -8.50 43.01 14.27
CA LEU A 346 -9.47 43.68 15.15
C LEU A 346 -8.88 44.09 16.50
N GLY A 347 -7.98 43.27 17.07
CA GLY A 347 -7.25 43.62 18.28
C GLY A 347 -6.32 44.83 18.11
N GLY A 348 -5.73 44.99 16.92
CA GLY A 348 -4.94 46.17 16.56
C GLY A 348 -5.76 47.45 16.36
N LEU A 349 -7.04 47.34 16.01
CA LEU A 349 -7.97 48.48 15.84
C LEU A 349 -8.62 48.94 17.16
N LEU A 350 -8.72 48.06 18.16
CA LEU A 350 -9.33 48.36 19.46
C LEU A 350 -8.29 48.71 20.55
N GLY A 351 -7.00 48.50 20.28
CA GLY A 351 -5.89 48.80 21.20
C GLY A 351 -5.02 49.99 20.80
N GLY A 352 -5.48 50.84 19.87
CA GLY A 352 -4.79 52.04 19.40
C GLY A 352 -5.42 53.34 19.91
#